data_AF-G2RG71-F1
#
_entry.id   AF-G2RG71-F1
#
_cell.length_a   1.000
_cell.length_b   1.000
_cell.length_c   1.000
_cell.angle_alpha   90.00
_cell.angle_beta   90.00
_cell.angle_gamma   90.00
#
_symmetry.space_group_name_H-M   'P 1'
#
loop_
_entity.id
_entity.type
_entity.pdbx_description
1 polymer ?
#
loop_
_entity_poly.entity_id
_entity_poly.type
_entity_poly.pdbx_seq_one_letter_code
_entity_poly.pdbx_strand_id
1 'polypeptide(L)'
;MIGCPFGVPNESDTETNSTMTSWVYDGGPDGNGQNFQGEGTVLVRNTLASRRKTRVTELLQKQSPTRIAVFLRKKSPLYSLGNDEVLARACSTLGIDPVASRAQLMTIYKWDRLTIFVFNVWYGDYDWAIAHHKVDLPVVLVDYGKKVSTTRVCSPEFRDEVNHFVARQHELHGWDSKPPYLEDHTLPGNVPTYPNPRCVTVVGPDGVARRQVKTPPPGSTSAYASGAGSKEVLCHTNNAVREGGGESG
;
A
#
# COMPACT_ATOMS: atom_id res chain seq x y z
N MET A 1 10.69 13.80 -30.45
CA MET A 1 10.24 13.43 -29.08
C MET A 1 8.80 13.86 -28.95
N ILE A 2 7.86 12.91 -29.02
CA ILE A 2 6.43 13.19 -28.89
C ILE A 2 6.08 12.98 -27.42
N GLY A 3 5.83 14.07 -26.70
CA GLY A 3 5.36 14.02 -25.32
C GLY A 3 3.90 13.57 -25.31
N CYS A 4 3.62 12.43 -24.68
CA CYS A 4 2.25 12.06 -24.36
C CYS A 4 1.76 12.95 -23.21
N PRO A 5 0.60 13.62 -23.34
CA PRO A 5 -0.01 14.32 -22.21
C PRO A 5 -0.48 13.26 -21.20
N PHE A 6 0.08 13.29 -19.99
CA PHE A 6 -0.42 12.50 -18.88
C PHE A 6 -1.84 12.96 -18.57
N GLY A 7 -2.80 12.04 -18.73
CA GLY A 7 -4.19 12.25 -18.34
C GLY A 7 -4.28 12.54 -16.86
N VAL A 8 -5.16 13.49 -16.52
CA VAL A 8 -5.57 13.79 -15.15
C VAL A 8 -6.03 12.48 -14.48
N PRO A 9 -5.63 12.18 -13.23
CA PRO A 9 -6.05 10.95 -12.55
C PRO A 9 -7.58 10.91 -12.41
N ASN A 10 -8.13 9.72 -12.65
CA ASN A 10 -9.57 9.45 -12.62
C ASN A 10 -10.07 9.41 -11.16
N GLU A 11 -11.26 9.95 -10.89
CA GLU A 11 -11.86 10.09 -9.54
C GLU A 11 -12.05 8.75 -8.79
N SER A 12 -11.98 7.61 -9.47
CA SER A 12 -12.06 6.28 -8.86
C SER A 12 -10.76 5.84 -8.16
N ASP A 13 -9.59 6.37 -8.55
CA ASP A 13 -8.31 6.08 -7.87
C ASP A 13 -8.11 6.96 -6.62
N THR A 14 -8.85 8.07 -6.53
CA THR A 14 -8.95 8.84 -5.29
C THR A 14 -9.74 8.12 -4.21
N GLU A 15 -10.72 7.26 -4.52
CA GLU A 15 -11.52 6.58 -3.50
C GLU A 15 -10.73 5.56 -2.67
N THR A 16 -9.79 4.81 -3.26
CA THR A 16 -8.96 3.85 -2.51
C THR A 16 -7.79 4.53 -1.78
N ASN A 17 -7.27 5.64 -2.32
CA ASN A 17 -6.37 6.51 -1.56
C ASN A 17 -7.12 7.24 -0.43
N SER A 18 -8.43 7.49 -0.59
CA SER A 18 -9.32 8.18 0.36
C SER A 18 -9.53 7.39 1.64
N THR A 19 -9.64 6.05 1.60
CA THR A 19 -9.83 5.25 2.82
C THR A 19 -8.57 5.21 3.68
N MET A 20 -7.38 5.01 3.09
CA MET A 20 -6.14 5.05 3.87
C MET A 20 -5.89 6.47 4.43
N THR A 21 -6.22 7.53 3.68
CA THR A 21 -6.18 8.91 4.20
C THR A 21 -7.24 9.19 5.26
N SER A 22 -8.46 8.64 5.15
CA SER A 22 -9.48 8.73 6.21
C SER A 22 -8.92 8.20 7.53
N TRP A 23 -8.19 7.08 7.55
CA TRP A 23 -7.50 6.62 8.76
C TRP A 23 -6.34 7.51 9.23
N VAL A 24 -5.64 8.20 8.30
CA VAL A 24 -4.61 9.19 8.64
C VAL A 24 -5.22 10.40 9.37
N TYR A 25 -6.43 10.81 9.01
CA TYR A 25 -7.10 11.99 9.54
C TYR A 25 -8.07 11.70 10.70
N ASP A 26 -8.68 10.52 10.78
CA ASP A 26 -9.62 10.13 11.85
C ASP A 26 -8.94 9.67 13.15
N GLY A 27 -7.60 9.60 13.15
CA GLY A 27 -6.79 9.19 14.31
C GLY A 27 -6.57 10.24 15.40
N GLY A 28 -7.45 11.24 15.55
CA GLY A 28 -7.34 12.29 16.56
C GLY A 28 -8.24 12.07 17.78
N PRO A 29 -7.72 11.59 18.93
CA PRO A 29 -8.31 11.91 20.22
C PRO A 29 -7.73 13.25 20.68
N ASP A 30 -8.13 14.33 20.02
CA ASP A 30 -7.87 15.67 20.53
C ASP A 30 -8.84 15.88 21.69
N GLY A 31 -8.30 15.68 22.89
CA GLY A 31 -9.04 15.67 24.14
C GLY A 31 -9.83 16.95 24.35
N ASN A 32 -11.16 16.81 24.35
CA ASN A 32 -12.01 17.68 25.13
C ASN A 32 -12.24 17.01 26.49
N GLY A 33 -11.52 17.49 27.49
CA GLY A 33 -11.63 17.02 28.87
C GLY A 33 -12.99 17.41 29.44
N GLN A 34 -13.96 16.50 29.40
CA GLN A 34 -15.04 16.50 30.38
C GLN A 34 -14.63 15.64 31.57
N ASN A 35 -14.34 16.34 32.68
CA ASN A 35 -14.20 15.75 34.01
C ASN A 35 -15.48 15.01 34.37
N PHE A 36 -15.46 13.68 34.27
CA PHE A 36 -16.37 12.83 35.02
C PHE A 36 -15.56 12.16 36.14
N GLN A 37 -15.73 12.68 37.35
CA GLN A 37 -15.32 12.01 38.58
C GLN A 37 -16.19 10.76 38.75
N GLY A 38 -15.59 9.59 38.53
CA GLY A 38 -16.24 8.30 38.73
C GLY A 38 -15.18 7.21 38.87
N GLU A 39 -14.89 6.84 40.12
CA GLU A 39 -13.86 5.87 40.53
C GLU A 39 -14.06 4.44 39.99
N GLY A 40 -15.17 4.15 39.30
CA GLY A 40 -15.42 2.86 38.63
C GLY A 40 -14.77 2.67 37.25
N THR A 41 -14.19 3.71 36.65
CA THR A 41 -13.77 3.69 35.22
C THR A 41 -12.34 3.17 35.00
N VAL A 42 -11.53 3.11 36.05
CA VAL A 42 -10.09 2.75 35.95
C VAL A 42 -9.89 1.24 35.72
N LEU A 43 -10.75 0.39 36.30
CA LEU A 43 -10.60 -1.07 36.21
C LEU A 43 -10.87 -1.61 34.79
N VAL A 44 -11.85 -1.03 34.08
CA VAL A 44 -12.26 -1.50 32.74
C VAL A 44 -11.22 -1.17 31.67
N ARG A 45 -10.53 -0.03 31.78
CA ARG A 45 -9.50 0.37 30.79
C ARG A 45 -8.26 -0.52 30.85
N ASN A 46 -7.89 -0.98 32.05
CA ASN A 46 -6.73 -1.86 32.24
C ASN A 46 -6.95 -3.26 31.65
N THR A 47 -8.16 -3.81 31.74
CA THR A 47 -8.47 -5.14 31.19
C THR A 47 -8.50 -5.16 29.66
N LEU A 48 -8.99 -4.10 29.00
CA LEU A 48 -9.01 -3.98 27.54
C LEU A 48 -7.61 -3.83 26.94
N ALA A 49 -6.75 -3.00 27.54
CA ALA A 49 -5.36 -2.84 27.10
C ALA A 49 -4.57 -4.14 27.27
N SER A 50 -4.78 -4.84 28.40
CA SER A 50 -4.18 -6.14 28.66
C SER A 50 -4.60 -7.18 27.60
N ARG A 51 -5.91 -7.32 27.31
CA ARG A 51 -6.40 -8.25 26.28
C ARG A 51 -5.84 -8.00 24.89
N ARG A 52 -5.67 -6.73 24.48
CA ARG A 52 -5.09 -6.38 23.17
C ARG A 52 -3.63 -6.79 23.09
N LYS A 53 -2.86 -6.55 24.15
CA LYS A 53 -1.45 -6.97 24.23
C LYS A 53 -1.33 -8.49 24.13
N THR A 54 -2.21 -9.24 24.82
CA THR A 54 -2.24 -10.70 24.74
C THR A 54 -2.43 -11.20 23.31
N ARG A 55 -3.39 -10.63 22.56
CA ARG A 55 -3.65 -11.04 21.16
C ARG A 55 -2.46 -10.78 20.22
N VAL A 56 -1.77 -9.66 20.40
CA VAL A 56 -0.56 -9.35 19.61
C VAL A 56 0.54 -10.37 19.92
N THR A 57 0.79 -10.64 21.20
CA THR A 57 1.79 -11.62 21.61
C THR A 57 1.47 -13.02 21.11
N GLU A 58 0.22 -13.47 21.24
CA GLU A 58 -0.23 -14.79 20.74
C GLU A 58 -0.04 -14.92 19.22
N LEU A 59 -0.32 -13.86 18.46
CA LEU A 59 -0.11 -13.86 17.01
C LEU A 59 1.36 -13.96 16.66
N LEU A 60 2.22 -13.16 17.31
CA LEU A 60 3.65 -13.11 17.03
C LEU A 60 4.41 -14.34 17.51
N GLN A 61 3.95 -15.00 18.58
CA GLN A 61 4.53 -16.25 19.07
C GLN A 61 4.42 -17.41 18.07
N LYS A 62 3.46 -17.36 17.14
CA LYS A 62 3.33 -18.35 16.07
C LYS A 62 4.47 -18.29 15.05
N GLN A 63 5.20 -17.18 15.00
CA GLN A 63 6.29 -16.94 14.04
C GLN A 63 5.88 -17.22 12.58
N SER A 64 4.63 -16.92 12.25
CA SER A 64 4.09 -17.06 10.90
C SER A 64 4.25 -15.76 10.11
N PRO A 65 4.30 -15.81 8.76
CA PRO A 65 4.31 -14.61 7.92
C PRO A 65 3.31 -13.56 8.40
N THR A 66 3.83 -12.40 8.81
CA THR A 66 3.04 -11.32 9.40
C THR A 66 3.53 -9.99 8.85
N ARG A 67 2.60 -9.08 8.60
CA ARG A 67 2.92 -7.72 8.17
C ARG A 67 2.76 -6.76 9.33
N ILE A 68 3.74 -5.88 9.50
CA ILE A 68 3.74 -4.84 10.52
C ILE A 68 3.55 -3.50 9.80
N ALA A 69 2.47 -2.81 10.15
CA ALA A 69 2.26 -1.41 9.77
C ALA A 69 2.70 -0.52 10.94
N VAL A 70 3.50 0.50 10.67
CA VAL A 70 3.97 1.46 11.67
C VAL A 70 3.48 2.84 11.30
N PHE A 71 2.70 3.45 12.18
CA PHE A 71 2.27 4.84 12.04
C PHE A 71 3.21 5.72 12.87
N LEU A 72 4.08 6.47 12.19
CA LEU A 72 5.03 7.37 12.83
C LEU A 72 4.58 8.82 12.66
N ARG A 73 3.97 9.39 13.71
CA ARG A 73 3.44 10.76 13.67
C ARG A 73 4.55 11.78 13.83
N LYS A 74 4.43 12.95 13.19
CA LYS A 74 5.40 14.08 13.26
C LYS A 74 5.73 14.55 14.68
N LYS A 75 4.77 14.41 15.61
CA LYS A 75 4.94 14.77 17.02
C LYS A 75 5.62 13.68 17.86
N SER A 76 5.87 12.50 17.29
CA SER A 76 6.56 11.42 17.99
C SER A 76 8.03 11.79 18.23
N PRO A 77 8.61 11.44 19.39
CA PRO A 77 10.05 11.60 19.60
C PRO A 77 10.90 10.72 18.67
N LEU A 78 10.28 9.76 17.98
CA LEU A 78 10.93 8.87 17.03
C LEU A 78 10.93 9.41 15.59
N TYR A 79 10.31 10.57 15.33
CA TYR A 79 10.10 11.06 13.95
C TYR A 79 11.40 11.42 13.21
N SER A 80 12.47 11.74 13.94
CA SER A 80 13.78 12.05 13.37
C SER A 80 14.64 10.81 13.08
N LEU A 81 14.17 9.61 13.44
CA LEU A 81 14.92 8.37 13.24
C LEU A 81 14.96 7.98 11.76
N GLY A 82 16.05 7.32 11.37
CA GLY A 82 16.17 6.68 10.06
C GLY A 82 15.25 5.47 9.90
N ASN A 83 15.03 5.03 8.66
CA ASN A 83 14.11 3.93 8.35
C ASN A 83 14.45 2.64 9.11
N ASP A 84 15.74 2.27 9.15
CA ASP A 84 16.20 1.05 9.84
C ASP A 84 16.04 1.17 11.35
N GLU A 85 16.25 2.36 11.92
CA GLU A 85 16.05 2.64 13.34
C GLU A 85 14.57 2.55 13.73
N VAL A 86 13.66 3.04 12.87
CA VAL A 86 12.21 2.91 13.07
C VAL A 86 11.79 1.43 13.03
N LEU A 87 12.30 0.66 12.06
CA LEU A 87 12.04 -0.78 11.96
C LEU A 87 12.55 -1.53 13.20
N ALA A 88 13.79 -1.27 13.62
CA ALA A 88 14.37 -1.87 14.81
C ALA A 88 13.56 -1.51 16.07
N ARG A 89 13.10 -0.25 16.17
CA ARG A 89 12.27 0.21 17.29
C ARG A 89 10.89 -0.45 17.31
N ALA A 90 10.28 -0.64 16.14
CA ALA A 90 9.02 -1.38 15.99
C ALA A 90 9.18 -2.84 16.40
N CYS A 91 10.24 -3.52 15.93
CA CYS A 91 10.55 -4.89 16.33
C CYS A 91 10.76 -5.01 17.84
N SER A 92 11.56 -4.10 18.44
CA SER A 92 11.77 -4.03 19.88
C SER A 92 10.47 -3.81 20.67
N THR A 93 9.58 -2.94 20.18
CA THR A 93 8.27 -2.69 20.80
C THR A 93 7.38 -3.94 20.79
N LEU A 94 7.54 -4.80 19.79
CA LEU A 94 6.80 -6.05 19.62
C LEU A 94 7.50 -7.26 20.27
N GLY A 95 8.70 -7.11 20.81
CA GLY A 95 9.50 -8.22 21.35
C GLY A 95 10.01 -9.18 20.28
N ILE A 96 10.24 -8.67 19.07
CA ILE A 96 10.74 -9.43 17.91
C ILE A 96 12.22 -9.08 17.69
N ASP A 97 13.05 -10.09 17.43
CA ASP A 97 14.40 -9.87 16.91
C ASP A 97 14.34 -9.64 15.39
N PRO A 98 14.77 -8.46 14.87
CA PRO A 98 14.68 -8.16 13.44
C PRO A 98 15.50 -9.11 12.57
N VAL A 99 16.61 -9.67 13.08
CA VAL A 99 17.46 -10.58 12.31
C VAL A 99 16.83 -11.97 12.23
N ALA A 100 16.48 -12.58 13.37
CA ALA A 100 15.86 -13.90 13.40
C ALA A 100 14.50 -13.92 12.68
N SER A 101 13.75 -12.82 12.73
CA SER A 101 12.47 -12.68 12.02
C SER A 101 12.61 -12.32 10.55
N ARG A 102 13.83 -12.06 10.05
CA ARG A 102 14.09 -11.60 8.68
C ARG A 102 13.23 -10.39 8.32
N ALA A 103 13.17 -9.41 9.24
CA ALA A 103 12.34 -8.23 9.06
C ALA A 103 12.76 -7.49 7.78
N GLN A 104 11.81 -7.28 6.88
CA GLN A 104 12.07 -6.68 5.57
C GLN A 104 11.15 -5.48 5.34
N LEU A 105 11.74 -4.29 5.25
CA LEU A 105 11.01 -3.07 4.93
C LEU A 105 10.48 -3.12 3.51
N MET A 106 9.16 -2.95 3.36
CA MET A 106 8.45 -3.09 2.09
C MET A 106 8.09 -1.74 1.48
N THR A 107 7.41 -0.88 2.24
CA THR A 107 6.91 0.40 1.74
C THR A 107 7.08 1.50 2.76
N ILE A 108 7.32 2.71 2.29
CA ILE A 108 7.37 3.93 3.07
C ILE A 108 6.41 4.92 2.41
N TYR A 109 5.42 5.37 3.17
CA TYR A 109 4.41 6.30 2.70
C TYR A 109 4.42 7.56 3.55
N LYS A 110 4.88 8.68 2.97
CA LYS A 110 5.09 9.93 3.71
C LYS A 110 4.00 10.95 3.41
N TRP A 111 3.47 11.52 4.47
CA TRP A 111 2.58 12.68 4.49
C TRP A 111 3.15 13.76 5.41
N ASP A 112 2.68 15.00 5.31
CA ASP A 112 3.17 16.12 6.14
C ASP A 112 3.16 15.80 7.65
N ARG A 113 2.18 15.03 8.15
CA ARG A 113 2.01 14.77 9.60
C ARG A 113 2.25 13.33 10.03
N LEU A 114 2.42 12.41 9.08
CA LEU A 114 2.47 10.98 9.32
C LEU A 114 3.38 10.31 8.29
N THR A 115 4.30 9.47 8.76
CA THR A 115 4.97 8.50 7.89
C THR A 115 4.48 7.10 8.25
N ILE A 116 4.06 6.34 7.25
CA ILE A 116 3.63 4.96 7.40
C ILE A 116 4.72 4.06 6.86
N PHE A 117 5.23 3.16 7.69
CA PHE A 117 6.13 2.09 7.27
C PHE A 117 5.36 0.78 7.23
N VAL A 118 5.64 -0.04 6.24
CA VAL A 118 5.14 -1.42 6.22
C VAL A 118 6.32 -2.34 6.01
N PHE A 119 6.46 -3.33 6.88
CA PHE A 119 7.49 -4.35 6.77
C PHE A 119 6.91 -5.73 7.05
N ASN A 120 7.50 -6.77 6.48
CA ASN A 120 7.11 -8.14 6.75
C ASN A 120 8.09 -8.77 7.75
N VAL A 121 7.60 -9.71 8.54
CA VAL A 121 8.38 -10.58 9.42
C VAL A 121 7.98 -12.04 9.17
N TRP A 122 8.95 -12.93 9.30
CA TRP A 122 8.83 -14.37 9.01
C TRP A 122 8.26 -14.70 7.62
N TYR A 123 8.51 -13.84 6.64
CA TYR A 123 8.06 -14.02 5.27
C TYR A 123 9.26 -14.17 4.32
N GLY A 124 9.82 -15.38 4.29
CA GLY A 124 11.03 -15.68 3.51
C GLY A 124 10.82 -15.84 2.01
N ASP A 125 9.60 -16.16 1.60
CA ASP A 125 9.27 -16.55 0.23
C ASP A 125 8.65 -15.39 -0.56
N TYR A 126 9.11 -14.15 -0.30
CA TYR A 126 8.63 -12.99 -1.03
C TYR A 126 9.09 -13.05 -2.49
N ASP A 127 8.17 -13.39 -3.39
CA ASP A 127 8.43 -13.44 -4.83
C ASP A 127 8.04 -12.11 -5.51
N TRP A 128 9.04 -11.35 -5.94
CA TRP A 128 8.93 -10.09 -6.68
C TRP A 128 8.12 -10.22 -7.96
N ALA A 129 8.12 -11.41 -8.56
CA ALA A 129 7.43 -11.63 -9.81
C ALA A 129 5.89 -11.58 -9.57
N ILE A 130 5.37 -12.26 -8.55
CA ILE A 130 3.92 -12.25 -8.20
C ILE A 130 3.53 -11.16 -7.21
N ALA A 131 4.45 -10.44 -6.61
CA ALA A 131 4.16 -9.52 -5.50
C ALA A 131 3.23 -8.33 -5.81
N HIS A 132 2.89 -8.12 -7.08
CA HIS A 132 1.82 -7.21 -7.51
C HIS A 132 0.40 -7.77 -7.24
N HIS A 133 0.28 -9.05 -6.86
CA HIS A 133 -0.94 -9.65 -6.34
C HIS A 133 -1.01 -9.50 -4.82
N LYS A 134 -2.22 -9.22 -4.33
CA LYS A 134 -2.49 -9.11 -2.89
C LYS A 134 -2.22 -10.46 -2.21
N VAL A 135 -1.41 -10.43 -1.15
CA VAL A 135 -1.22 -11.55 -0.22
C VAL A 135 -1.97 -11.23 1.07
N ASP A 136 -2.83 -12.14 1.54
CA ASP A 136 -3.63 -11.93 2.76
C ASP A 136 -2.85 -12.25 4.04
N LEU A 137 -1.86 -11.42 4.38
CA LEU A 137 -1.10 -11.56 5.62
C LEU A 137 -1.86 -10.96 6.80
N PRO A 138 -1.77 -11.53 8.02
CA PRO A 138 -2.17 -10.85 9.23
C PRO A 138 -1.40 -9.53 9.39
N VAL A 139 -2.08 -8.48 9.84
CA VAL A 139 -1.48 -7.14 10.03
C VAL A 139 -1.51 -6.74 11.50
N VAL A 140 -0.34 -6.37 12.04
CA VAL A 140 -0.20 -5.74 13.35
C VAL A 140 0.15 -4.27 13.13
N LEU A 141 -0.57 -3.37 13.82
CA LEU A 141 -0.29 -1.94 13.82
C LEU A 141 0.56 -1.57 15.04
N VAL A 142 1.57 -0.74 14.80
CA VAL A 142 2.35 -0.02 15.82
C VAL A 142 2.15 1.48 15.57
N ASP A 143 1.38 2.17 16.41
CA ASP A 143 1.18 3.63 16.30
C ASP A 143 2.06 4.35 17.32
N TYR A 144 3.00 5.15 16.82
CA TYR A 144 3.87 6.02 17.60
C TYR A 144 3.33 7.44 17.63
N GLY A 145 2.60 7.76 18.70
CA GLY A 145 2.14 9.11 19.00
C GLY A 145 3.18 9.97 19.72
N LYS A 146 2.75 11.14 20.20
CA LYS A 146 3.60 12.10 20.93
C LYS A 146 4.11 11.56 22.28
N LYS A 147 3.26 10.84 23.00
CA LYS A 147 3.54 10.38 24.38
C LYS A 147 3.38 8.87 24.57
N VAL A 148 2.60 8.23 23.72
CA VAL A 148 2.17 6.83 23.88
C VAL A 148 2.41 6.10 22.58
N SER A 149 2.92 4.88 22.68
CA SER A 149 2.89 3.90 21.61
C SER A 149 1.76 2.92 21.86
N THR A 150 1.05 2.53 20.80
CA THR A 150 0.01 1.50 20.89
C THR A 150 0.29 0.40 19.88
N THR A 151 -0.04 -0.83 20.27
CA THR A 151 0.06 -2.00 19.40
C THR A 151 -1.27 -2.75 19.38
N ARG A 152 -1.69 -3.23 18.20
CA ARG A 152 -2.91 -4.01 18.05
C ARG A 152 -2.88 -4.90 16.81
N VAL A 153 -3.56 -6.04 16.90
CA VAL A 153 -3.97 -6.80 15.71
C VAL A 153 -5.06 -6.02 15.00
N CYS A 154 -4.92 -5.86 13.68
CA CYS A 154 -5.84 -5.05 12.88
C CYS A 154 -7.14 -5.80 12.56
N SER A 155 -8.19 -5.03 12.25
CA SER A 155 -9.44 -5.60 11.74
C SER A 155 -9.24 -6.14 10.31
N PRO A 156 -10.15 -7.01 9.83
CA PRO A 156 -10.07 -7.55 8.46
C PRO A 156 -10.01 -6.47 7.38
N GLU A 157 -10.72 -5.35 7.55
CA GLU A 157 -10.80 -4.26 6.58
C GLU A 157 -9.45 -3.55 6.46
N PHE A 158 -8.88 -3.13 7.60
CA PHE A 158 -7.57 -2.48 7.62
C PHE A 158 -6.45 -3.43 7.15
N ARG A 159 -6.57 -4.71 7.48
CA ARG A 159 -5.67 -5.75 6.98
C ARG A 159 -5.73 -5.82 5.45
N ASP A 160 -6.94 -5.82 4.87
CA ASP A 160 -7.13 -5.87 3.43
C ASP A 160 -6.52 -4.65 2.74
N GLU A 161 -6.76 -3.45 3.28
CA GLU A 161 -6.20 -2.19 2.78
C GLU A 161 -4.67 -2.20 2.78
N VAL A 162 -4.04 -2.56 3.90
CA VAL A 162 -2.56 -2.64 3.98
C VAL A 162 -2.02 -3.72 3.03
N ASN A 163 -2.74 -4.82 2.87
CA ASN A 163 -2.36 -5.88 1.94
C ASN A 163 -2.42 -5.43 0.48
N HIS A 164 -3.49 -4.74 0.12
CA HIS A 164 -3.69 -4.16 -1.19
C HIS A 164 -2.69 -3.03 -1.48
N PHE A 165 -2.41 -2.18 -0.49
CA PHE A 165 -1.48 -1.05 -0.62
C PHE A 165 -0.08 -1.52 -1.03
N VAL A 166 0.49 -2.52 -0.36
CA VAL A 166 1.84 -3.02 -0.72
C VAL A 166 1.85 -3.64 -2.13
N ALA A 167 0.81 -4.37 -2.50
CA ALA A 167 0.69 -4.93 -3.86
C ALA A 167 0.61 -3.82 -4.91
N ARG A 168 -0.14 -2.75 -4.62
CA ARG A 168 -0.22 -1.56 -5.47
C ARG A 168 1.13 -0.83 -5.56
N GLN A 169 1.87 -0.69 -4.47
CA GLN A 169 3.21 -0.10 -4.51
C GLN A 169 4.13 -0.87 -5.45
N HIS A 170 4.06 -2.21 -5.41
CA HIS A 170 4.79 -3.06 -6.34
C HIS A 170 4.37 -2.84 -7.80
N GLU A 171 3.06 -2.73 -8.05
CA GLU A 171 2.52 -2.47 -9.38
C GLU A 171 2.99 -1.12 -9.93
N LEU A 172 2.98 -0.07 -9.09
CA LEU A 172 3.38 1.28 -9.47
C LEU A 172 4.89 1.36 -9.76
N HIS A 173 5.75 0.74 -8.96
CA HIS A 173 7.19 0.86 -9.12
C HIS A 173 7.78 0.00 -10.25
N GLY A 174 7.08 -1.06 -10.66
CA GLY A 174 7.42 -1.80 -11.88
C GLY A 174 7.84 -3.25 -11.71
N TRP A 175 8.34 -3.84 -12.79
CA TRP A 175 8.68 -5.27 -12.87
C TRP A 175 9.89 -5.63 -12.00
N ASP A 176 11.00 -4.91 -12.15
CA ASP A 176 12.27 -5.21 -11.48
C ASP A 176 12.53 -4.33 -10.24
N SER A 177 11.54 -3.54 -9.82
CA SER A 177 11.68 -2.71 -8.63
C SER A 177 11.72 -3.57 -7.38
N LYS A 178 12.58 -3.19 -6.43
CA LYS A 178 12.75 -3.86 -5.15
C LYS A 178 12.44 -2.87 -4.03
N PRO A 179 11.86 -3.35 -2.92
CA PRO A 179 11.56 -2.51 -1.77
C PRO A 179 12.86 -2.01 -1.10
N PRO A 180 12.79 -0.92 -0.32
CA PRO A 180 11.57 -0.22 0.07
C PRO A 180 10.98 0.65 -1.06
N TYR A 181 9.68 0.50 -1.29
CA TYR A 181 8.91 1.35 -2.20
C TYR A 181 8.57 2.66 -1.50
N LEU A 182 8.96 3.80 -2.06
CA LEU A 182 8.79 5.11 -1.44
C LEU A 182 7.75 5.91 -2.21
N GLU A 183 6.73 6.38 -1.49
CA GLU A 183 5.77 7.36 -2.00
C GLU A 183 5.70 8.54 -1.04
N ASP A 184 6.08 9.73 -1.52
CA ASP A 184 6.28 10.94 -0.71
C ASP A 184 5.38 12.10 -1.13
N HIS A 185 4.41 12.41 -0.27
CA HIS A 185 3.42 13.48 -0.40
C HIS A 185 3.73 14.70 0.47
N THR A 186 4.96 14.86 0.98
CA THR A 186 5.31 15.95 1.91
C THR A 186 5.48 17.31 1.23
N LEU A 187 5.78 17.33 -0.07
CA LEU A 187 6.00 18.56 -0.83
C LEU A 187 4.72 18.99 -1.58
N PRO A 188 4.27 20.25 -1.45
CA PRO A 188 3.15 20.77 -2.22
C PRO A 188 3.40 20.64 -3.73
N GLY A 189 2.41 20.13 -4.46
CA GLY A 189 2.51 19.94 -5.92
C GLY A 189 3.40 18.79 -6.37
N ASN A 190 4.01 18.04 -5.44
CA ASN A 190 4.74 16.83 -5.78
C ASN A 190 3.76 15.68 -5.98
N VAL A 191 3.46 15.38 -7.24
CA VAL A 191 2.72 14.17 -7.60
C VAL A 191 3.74 13.03 -7.70
N PRO A 192 3.59 11.93 -6.95
CA PRO A 192 4.46 10.77 -7.10
C PRO A 192 4.51 10.32 -8.56
N THR A 193 5.72 10.23 -9.10
CA THR A 193 5.94 9.77 -10.47
C THR A 193 6.60 8.41 -10.45
N TYR A 194 6.05 7.50 -11.25
CA TYR A 194 6.57 6.15 -11.37
C TYR A 194 7.07 5.96 -12.80
N PRO A 195 8.38 5.82 -13.02
CA PRO A 195 8.94 5.79 -14.36
C PRO A 195 8.58 4.50 -15.12
N ASN A 196 8.28 3.41 -14.42
CA ASN A 196 8.07 2.10 -15.03
C ASN A 196 6.93 1.29 -14.38
N PRO A 197 5.69 1.78 -14.33
CA PRO A 197 4.58 1.03 -13.72
C PRO A 197 4.23 -0.22 -14.55
N ARG A 198 3.89 -1.32 -13.86
CA ARG A 198 3.50 -2.60 -14.48
C ARG A 198 2.19 -2.48 -15.25
N CYS A 199 1.28 -1.65 -14.77
CA CYS A 199 0.03 -1.34 -15.47
C CYS A 199 -0.10 0.16 -15.68
N VAL A 200 -0.69 0.52 -16.81
CA VAL A 200 -1.11 1.89 -17.09
C VAL A 200 -2.59 1.88 -17.41
N THR A 201 -3.29 2.89 -16.92
CA THR A 201 -4.66 3.14 -17.34
C THR A 201 -4.62 3.94 -18.63
N VAL A 202 -5.15 3.37 -19.70
CA VAL A 202 -5.26 4.04 -21.00
C VAL A 202 -6.72 4.44 -21.19
N VAL A 203 -6.96 5.72 -21.39
CA VAL A 203 -8.29 6.23 -21.74
C VAL A 203 -8.49 6.02 -23.23
N GLY A 204 -9.49 5.22 -23.59
CA GLY A 204 -9.84 4.98 -24.99
C GLY A 204 -10.46 6.22 -25.65
N PRO A 205 -10.61 6.23 -26.98
CA PRO A 205 -11.30 7.30 -27.71
C PRO A 205 -12.75 7.51 -27.26
N ASP A 206 -13.35 6.49 -26.64
CA ASP A 206 -14.68 6.50 -26.04
C ASP A 206 -14.74 7.13 -24.63
N GLY A 207 -13.61 7.64 -24.12
CA GLY A 207 -13.50 8.18 -22.77
C GLY A 207 -13.45 7.11 -21.67
N VAL A 208 -13.45 5.82 -22.03
CA VAL A 208 -13.42 4.73 -21.05
C VAL A 208 -11.99 4.40 -20.67
N ALA A 209 -11.67 4.56 -19.39
CA ALA A 209 -10.42 4.13 -18.78
C ALA A 209 -10.31 2.60 -18.76
N ARG A 210 -9.26 2.05 -19.38
CA ARG A 210 -8.98 0.61 -19.39
C ARG A 210 -7.60 0.34 -18.81
N ARG A 211 -7.50 -0.65 -17.92
CA ARG A 211 -6.22 -1.10 -17.37
C ARG A 211 -5.48 -1.92 -18.43
N GLN A 212 -4.29 -1.49 -18.82
CA GLN A 212 -3.39 -2.21 -19.72
C GLN A 212 -2.16 -2.67 -18.93
N VAL A 213 -1.96 -3.98 -18.87
CA VAL A 213 -0.75 -4.58 -18.31
C VAL A 213 0.36 -4.47 -19.35
N LYS A 214 1.49 -3.86 -19.01
CA LYS A 214 2.65 -3.79 -19.89
C LYS A 214 3.36 -5.14 -19.89
N THR A 215 3.72 -5.62 -21.08
CA THR A 215 4.67 -6.71 -21.22
C THR A 215 6.00 -6.33 -20.55
N PRO A 216 6.65 -7.24 -19.82
CA PRO A 216 7.95 -6.97 -19.21
C PRO A 216 8.96 -6.48 -20.27
N PRO A 217 9.88 -5.57 -19.92
CA PRO A 217 10.96 -5.17 -20.82
C PRO A 217 11.81 -6.39 -21.23
N PRO A 218 12.35 -6.43 -22.46
CA PRO A 218 13.33 -7.44 -22.85
C PRO A 218 14.50 -7.49 -21.85
N GLY A 219 14.78 -8.66 -21.29
CA GLY A 219 15.82 -8.83 -20.27
C GLY A 219 15.34 -8.71 -18.81
N SER A 220 14.05 -8.44 -18.56
CA SER A 220 13.50 -8.59 -17.21
C SER A 220 13.60 -10.05 -16.76
N THR A 221 14.08 -10.25 -15.54
CA THR A 221 14.28 -11.58 -14.94
C THR A 221 12.98 -12.22 -14.45
N SER A 222 11.86 -11.49 -14.50
CA SER A 222 10.52 -11.97 -14.15
C SER A 222 10.00 -12.90 -15.25
N ALA A 223 10.43 -14.16 -15.24
CA ALA A 223 9.80 -15.20 -16.04
C ALA A 223 8.42 -15.52 -15.46
N TYR A 224 7.32 -15.14 -16.15
CA TYR A 224 6.06 -15.85 -15.96
C TYR A 224 5.71 -16.70 -17.17
N ALA A 225 5.30 -17.91 -16.81
CA ALA A 225 4.65 -18.90 -17.63
C ALA A 225 3.61 -18.23 -18.53
N SER A 226 3.87 -18.30 -19.83
CA SER A 226 2.89 -18.03 -20.87
C SER A 226 1.66 -18.90 -20.62
N GLY A 227 0.62 -18.31 -20.04
CA GLY A 227 -0.73 -18.84 -20.15
C GLY A 227 -1.05 -18.95 -21.64
N ALA A 228 -1.11 -20.18 -22.13
CA ALA A 228 -1.42 -20.49 -23.51
C ALA A 228 -2.79 -19.91 -23.88
N GLY A 229 -2.82 -19.17 -25.00
CA GLY A 229 -4.03 -19.04 -25.81
C GLY A 229 -4.84 -17.75 -25.67
N SER A 230 -4.26 -16.63 -26.11
CA SER A 230 -5.05 -15.59 -26.76
C SER A 230 -4.36 -15.22 -28.06
N LYS A 231 -4.94 -15.66 -29.18
CA LYS A 231 -4.50 -15.27 -30.53
C LYS A 231 -4.66 -13.76 -30.68
N GLU A 232 -3.57 -13.08 -31.01
CA GLU A 232 -3.62 -11.72 -31.53
C GLU A 232 -4.47 -11.72 -32.81
N VAL A 233 -5.65 -11.10 -32.74
CA VAL A 233 -6.43 -10.76 -33.94
C VAL A 233 -5.85 -9.46 -34.46
N LEU A 234 -4.98 -9.59 -35.46
CA LEU A 234 -4.47 -8.49 -36.27
C LEU A 234 -5.63 -7.92 -37.10
N CYS A 235 -6.24 -6.83 -36.64
CA CYS A 235 -7.30 -6.14 -37.38
C CYS A 235 -6.72 -5.65 -38.72
N HIS A 236 -7.14 -6.29 -39.81
CA HIS A 236 -6.93 -5.82 -41.17
C HIS A 236 -7.71 -4.52 -41.39
N THR A 237 -7.02 -3.48 -41.83
CA THR A 237 -7.62 -2.28 -42.40
C THR A 237 -8.07 -2.59 -43.83
N ASN A 238 -9.38 -2.70 -44.05
CA ASN A 238 -9.94 -2.63 -45.39
C ASN A 238 -10.44 -1.20 -45.65
N ASN A 239 -9.68 -0.49 -46.48
CA ASN A 239 -10.20 0.64 -47.24
C ASN A 239 -11.26 0.13 -48.21
N ALA A 240 -12.45 0.73 -48.19
CA ALA A 240 -13.37 0.66 -49.31
C ALA A 240 -14.01 2.03 -49.54
N VAL A 241 -13.42 2.72 -50.52
CA VAL A 241 -14.05 3.73 -51.36
C VAL A 241 -15.39 3.19 -51.88
N ARG A 242 -16.45 4.00 -51.83
CA ARG A 242 -17.51 3.90 -52.82
C ARG A 242 -18.18 5.25 -53.09
N GLU A 243 -17.77 5.82 -54.21
CA GLU A 243 -18.50 6.88 -54.91
C GLU A 243 -19.83 6.34 -55.47
N GLY A 244 -20.81 7.26 -55.59
CA GLY A 244 -21.62 7.42 -56.81
C GLY A 244 -22.86 6.56 -57.04
N GLY A 245 -24.03 7.22 -57.03
CA GLY A 245 -24.85 7.39 -58.25
C GLY A 245 -26.13 6.56 -58.46
N GLY A 246 -27.22 7.26 -58.84
CA GLY A 246 -28.36 6.80 -59.67
C GLY A 246 -29.62 6.33 -58.93
N GLU A 247 -30.76 7.06 -58.96
CA GLU A 247 -31.89 6.95 -59.94
C GLU A 247 -32.41 5.51 -60.12
N SER A 248 -33.70 5.16 -60.11
CA SER A 248 -34.93 5.85 -60.52
C SER A 248 -36.15 5.03 -60.04
N GLY A 249 -37.34 5.65 -60.02
CA GLY A 249 -38.64 5.03 -59.78
C GLY A 249 -39.75 6.06 -59.72
#